data_AF-B9FCL4-F1
#
_entry.id   AF-B9FCL4-F1
#
_cell.length_a   1.000
_cell.length_b   1.000
_cell.length_c   1.000
_cell.angle_alpha   90.00
_cell.angle_beta   90.00
_cell.angle_gamma   90.00
#
_symmetry.space_group_name_H-M   'P 1'
#
loop_
_entity.id
_entity.type
_entity.pdbx_description
1 polymer ?
#
loop_
_entity_poly.entity_id
_entity_poly.type
_entity_poly.pdbx_seq_one_letter_code
_entity_poly.pdbx_strand_id
1 'polypeptide(L)'
;MESINVAPGTTATPRMAPPPPPPCITNLQSTLRYNNLLLHRKTKGWKPRNVSCRVDRRDVLLGISGAAAMVATQGGGGALAAPIQAPDLGDCHQPVDVPATAPAINCCPTYSAGTVAVDFAPPPASSPLRVRPAAHLADRAYLAKYERAVSLMKKLPADDPRSFEQQWRVHCAYCDGAYDQVGFPGLEIQIHSCWLFFPWHRMYLYFHERILGKLIGDETFALPFWNWDAPDGMSFPAMYANRWSPLYDPRRNQAHLPPFPLDLDYSGTDTNIPKDQLIDQNLNIMYRQANDFGS
;
A
#
# COMPACT_ATOMS: atom_id res chain seq x y z
N MET A 1 -10.54 19.75 48.22
CA MET A 1 -9.89 21.06 48.43
C MET A 1 -8.43 20.88 48.12
N GLU A 2 -8.01 21.33 46.94
CA GLU A 2 -6.70 21.91 46.64
C GLU A 2 -6.80 22.41 45.20
N SER A 3 -6.84 23.74 45.06
CA SER A 3 -6.89 24.50 43.81
C SER A 3 -5.48 24.99 43.46
N ILE A 4 -5.36 25.73 42.34
CA ILE A 4 -4.25 26.64 41.91
C ILE A 4 -3.34 26.00 40.82
N ASN A 5 -3.08 26.57 39.64
CA ASN A 5 -3.45 27.83 38.99
C ASN A 5 -3.25 27.71 37.46
N VAL A 6 -4.06 28.46 36.69
CA VAL A 6 -3.84 28.75 35.26
C VAL A 6 -3.10 30.09 35.15
N ALA A 7 -2.04 30.14 34.35
CA ALA A 7 -1.33 31.39 34.00
C ALA A 7 -1.74 31.90 32.59
N PRO A 8 -1.71 33.22 32.33
CA PRO A 8 -2.28 33.85 31.13
C PRO A 8 -1.30 33.88 29.96
N GLY A 9 -1.88 33.94 28.75
CA GLY A 9 -1.18 33.85 27.47
C GLY A 9 -0.23 35.01 27.13
N THR A 10 0.69 34.70 26.24
CA THR A 10 1.52 35.65 25.50
C THR A 10 1.06 35.72 24.05
N THR A 11 0.60 36.90 23.66
CA THR A 11 0.17 37.27 22.32
C THR A 11 1.39 37.36 21.40
N ALA A 12 1.51 36.46 20.42
CA ALA A 12 2.45 36.61 19.30
C ALA A 12 1.73 37.29 18.13
N THR A 13 2.23 38.44 17.70
CA THR A 13 1.78 39.16 16.51
C THR A 13 2.13 38.37 15.24
N PRO A 14 1.22 38.25 14.26
CA PRO A 14 1.55 37.59 13.01
C PRO A 14 2.45 38.48 12.16
N ARG A 15 3.63 37.98 11.78
CA ARG A 15 4.43 38.58 10.71
C ARG A 15 3.68 38.39 9.39
N MET A 16 3.34 39.49 8.71
CA MET A 16 2.85 39.46 7.34
C MET A 16 3.91 38.83 6.43
N ALA A 17 3.48 37.86 5.61
CA ALA A 17 4.32 37.32 4.55
C ALA A 17 4.64 38.42 3.51
N PRO A 18 5.86 38.46 2.95
CA PRO A 18 6.17 39.38 1.87
C PRO A 18 5.30 39.07 0.62
N PRO A 19 4.96 40.08 -0.18
CA PRO A 19 4.15 39.89 -1.38
C PRO A 19 4.86 38.96 -2.39
N PRO A 20 4.11 38.16 -3.16
CA PRO A 20 4.68 37.30 -4.18
C PRO A 20 5.41 38.13 -5.25
N PRO A 21 6.50 37.60 -5.83
CA PRO A 21 7.19 38.26 -6.93
C PRO A 21 6.25 38.45 -8.13
N PRO A 22 6.48 39.49 -8.96
CA PRO A 22 5.62 39.74 -10.11
C PRO A 22 5.63 38.54 -11.07
N PRO A 23 4.49 38.21 -11.70
CA PRO A 23 4.41 37.10 -12.64
C PRO A 23 5.37 37.34 -13.81
N CYS A 24 6.10 36.29 -14.20
CA CYS A 24 6.98 36.31 -15.37
C CYS A 24 6.17 36.57 -16.63
N ILE A 25 6.24 37.80 -17.16
CA ILE A 25 5.74 38.11 -18.50
C ILE A 25 6.75 37.54 -19.50
N THR A 26 6.44 36.37 -20.07
CA THR A 26 7.17 35.88 -21.24
C THR A 26 6.64 36.59 -22.48
N ASN A 27 7.40 37.59 -22.98
CA ASN A 27 7.24 38.09 -24.34
C ASN A 27 7.60 36.97 -25.33
N LEU A 28 6.62 36.17 -25.76
CA LEU A 28 6.79 35.33 -26.94
C LEU A 28 6.70 36.24 -28.18
N GLN A 29 7.84 36.75 -28.64
CA GLN A 29 7.95 37.23 -30.03
C GLN A 29 7.94 36.02 -30.96
N SER A 30 6.78 35.76 -31.56
CA SER A 30 6.62 34.84 -32.69
C SER A 30 7.39 35.38 -33.90
N THR A 31 8.43 34.67 -34.33
CA THR A 31 9.13 34.93 -35.58
C THR A 31 8.36 34.33 -36.76
N LEU A 32 7.35 35.06 -37.26
CA LEU A 32 6.85 34.90 -38.62
C LEU A 32 7.40 36.01 -39.49
N ARG A 33 8.13 35.61 -40.54
CA ARG A 33 8.81 36.47 -41.50
C ARG A 33 7.82 37.37 -42.25
N TYR A 34 7.99 38.67 -42.14
CA TYR A 34 7.56 39.63 -43.15
C TYR A 34 8.69 40.65 -43.39
N ASN A 35 9.07 40.79 -44.66
CA ASN A 35 10.02 41.80 -45.12
C ASN A 35 9.46 43.20 -44.86
N ASN A 36 10.24 44.07 -44.20
CA ASN A 36 10.26 45.51 -44.49
C ASN A 36 11.49 46.19 -43.86
N LEU A 37 11.88 47.28 -44.54
CA LEU A 37 13.13 48.05 -44.44
C LEU A 37 13.41 48.73 -43.09
N LEU A 38 14.72 48.84 -42.80
CA LEU A 38 15.47 49.94 -42.15
C LEU A 38 14.91 50.63 -40.89
N LEU A 39 15.64 50.52 -39.77
CA LEU A 39 16.38 51.63 -39.13
C LEU A 39 17.11 51.20 -37.85
N HIS A 40 18.34 51.71 -37.70
CA HIS A 40 19.25 51.50 -36.57
C HIS A 40 18.68 51.97 -35.22
N ARG A 41 18.88 51.17 -34.17
CA ARG A 41 19.18 51.71 -32.82
C ARG A 41 19.95 50.70 -31.96
N LYS A 42 21.16 51.07 -31.54
CA LYS A 42 21.94 50.37 -30.51
C LYS A 42 21.39 50.72 -29.13
N THR A 43 21.11 49.72 -28.29
CA THR A 43 21.09 49.88 -26.83
C THR A 43 21.88 48.74 -26.19
N LYS A 44 22.76 49.10 -25.26
CA LYS A 44 23.65 48.21 -24.51
C LYS A 44 22.90 47.59 -23.33
N GLY A 45 23.10 46.28 -23.15
CA GLY A 45 23.40 45.66 -21.86
C GLY A 45 22.24 45.25 -20.95
N TRP A 46 22.10 43.94 -20.73
CA TRP A 46 22.00 43.35 -19.39
C TRP A 46 22.37 41.85 -19.47
N LYS A 47 23.26 41.36 -18.60
CA LYS A 47 23.54 39.92 -18.48
C LYS A 47 22.45 39.29 -17.60
N PRO A 48 21.68 38.30 -18.08
CA PRO A 48 20.72 37.62 -17.23
C PRO A 48 21.47 36.69 -16.26
N ARG A 49 21.18 36.83 -14.96
CA ARG A 49 21.55 35.84 -13.94
C ARG A 49 20.72 34.57 -14.19
N ASN A 50 21.36 33.41 -14.25
CA ASN A 50 20.66 32.13 -14.31
C ASN A 50 19.90 31.91 -12.99
N VAL A 51 18.60 32.16 -13.02
CA VAL A 51 17.68 31.68 -12.00
C VAL A 51 17.19 30.32 -12.50
N SER A 52 17.60 29.24 -11.83
CA SER A 52 17.03 27.92 -12.05
C SER A 52 15.58 27.96 -11.57
N CYS A 53 14.63 28.00 -12.51
CA CYS A 53 13.21 27.85 -12.21
C CYS A 53 12.95 26.40 -11.80
N ARG A 54 12.88 26.15 -10.48
CA ARG A 54 12.32 24.92 -9.93
C ARG A 54 10.81 24.99 -10.04
N VAL A 55 10.20 23.98 -10.63
CA VAL A 55 8.74 23.83 -10.69
C VAL A 55 8.32 23.03 -9.45
N ASP A 56 7.51 23.61 -8.58
CA ASP A 56 6.95 22.93 -7.42
C ASP A 56 5.81 21.99 -7.89
N ARG A 57 5.57 20.88 -7.18
CA ARG A 57 4.44 19.97 -7.46
C ARG A 57 3.09 20.72 -7.46
N ARG A 58 2.99 21.81 -6.72
CA ARG A 58 1.80 22.68 -6.70
C ARG A 58 1.57 23.41 -8.03
N ASP A 59 2.62 23.68 -8.79
CA ASP A 59 2.52 24.37 -10.10
C ASP A 59 2.07 23.42 -11.22
N VAL A 60 2.24 22.11 -11.05
CA VAL A 60 1.78 21.08 -12.01
C VAL A 60 0.27 20.82 -11.90
N LEU A 61 -0.30 20.95 -10.69
CA LEU A 61 -1.72 20.67 -10.43
C LEU A 61 -2.68 21.74 -10.94
N LEU A 62 -2.18 22.92 -11.32
CA LEU A 62 -2.97 24.01 -11.92
C LEU A 62 -2.98 23.98 -13.46
N GLY A 63 -2.27 23.05 -14.09
CA GLY A 63 -2.14 22.92 -15.54
C GLY A 63 -2.93 21.75 -16.13
N ILE A 64 -4.25 21.68 -15.92
CA ILE A 64 -5.13 20.66 -16.53
C ILE A 64 -5.44 21.04 -17.99
N SER A 65 -4.42 21.05 -18.82
CA SER A 65 -4.53 20.94 -20.28
C SER A 65 -3.24 20.30 -20.79
N GLY A 66 -3.36 19.24 -21.59
CA GLY A 66 -2.28 18.29 -21.91
C GLY A 66 -1.00 18.85 -22.55
N ALA A 67 -0.88 20.16 -22.74
CA ALA A 67 0.34 20.82 -23.23
C ALA A 67 1.42 20.99 -22.14
N ALA A 68 1.08 21.11 -20.85
CA ALA A 68 2.08 21.30 -19.79
C ALA A 68 2.89 20.02 -19.48
N ALA A 69 2.27 18.84 -19.67
CA ALA A 69 2.96 17.55 -19.51
C ALA A 69 4.12 17.37 -20.51
N MET A 70 3.98 17.90 -21.73
CA MET A 70 5.01 17.83 -22.77
C MET A 70 6.21 18.75 -22.51
N VAL A 71 6.03 19.82 -21.72
CA VAL A 71 7.11 20.74 -21.34
C VAL A 71 7.94 20.17 -20.19
N ALA A 72 7.31 19.47 -19.24
CA ALA A 72 8.01 18.78 -18.14
C ALA A 72 8.94 17.65 -18.63
N THR A 73 8.68 17.09 -19.82
CA THR A 73 9.54 16.06 -20.43
C THR A 73 10.66 16.60 -21.32
N GLN A 74 10.65 17.89 -21.69
CA GLN A 74 11.63 18.47 -22.62
C GLN A 74 12.55 19.54 -22.01
N GLY A 75 12.22 20.10 -20.85
CA GLY A 75 13.15 20.89 -20.05
C GLY A 75 13.69 20.05 -18.91
N GLY A 76 15.01 19.83 -18.85
CA GLY A 76 15.72 18.98 -17.88
C GLY A 76 15.64 19.37 -16.40
N GLY A 77 14.44 19.63 -15.88
CA GLY A 77 14.11 19.78 -14.48
C GLY A 77 12.92 18.86 -14.16
N GLY A 78 13.18 17.56 -14.13
CA GLY A 78 12.18 16.58 -13.70
C GLY A 78 11.73 16.87 -12.27
N ALA A 79 10.44 16.65 -11.99
CA ALA A 79 9.95 16.65 -10.62
C ALA A 79 10.72 15.57 -9.84
N LEU A 80 11.51 15.97 -8.83
CA LEU A 80 12.22 15.06 -7.95
C LEU A 80 11.19 14.41 -7.02
N ALA A 81 10.71 13.22 -7.38
CA ALA A 81 9.98 12.36 -6.47
C ALA A 81 10.98 11.64 -5.56
N ALA A 82 10.70 11.60 -4.26
CA ALA A 82 11.39 10.75 -3.29
C ALA A 82 10.42 9.65 -2.81
N PRO A 83 10.13 8.63 -3.64
CA PRO A 83 9.24 7.56 -3.23
C PRO A 83 9.89 6.70 -2.13
N ILE A 84 9.06 6.09 -1.29
CA ILE A 84 9.51 5.07 -0.33
C ILE A 84 10.24 3.98 -1.10
N GLN A 85 11.48 3.69 -0.70
CA GLN A 85 12.31 2.65 -1.29
C GLN A 85 12.08 1.33 -0.56
N ALA A 86 12.38 0.21 -1.22
CA ALA A 86 12.52 -1.05 -0.53
C ALA A 86 13.63 -0.94 0.53
N PRO A 87 13.46 -1.52 1.73
CA PRO A 87 14.48 -1.48 2.78
C PRO A 87 15.67 -2.36 2.41
N ASP A 88 16.79 -2.15 3.12
CA ASP A 88 17.84 -3.17 3.19
C ASP A 88 17.31 -4.34 4.04
N LEU A 89 17.14 -5.50 3.42
CA LEU A 89 16.61 -6.68 4.11
C LEU A 89 17.55 -7.19 5.21
N GLY A 90 18.84 -6.84 5.16
CA GLY A 90 19.80 -7.13 6.22
C GLY A 90 19.69 -6.18 7.42
N ASP A 91 19.10 -5.00 7.25
CA ASP A 91 18.88 -4.01 8.30
C ASP A 91 17.44 -4.12 8.82
N CYS A 92 17.20 -5.21 9.55
CA CYS A 92 15.92 -5.49 10.18
C CYS A 92 16.05 -5.49 11.70
N HIS A 93 15.14 -4.80 12.37
CA HIS A 93 15.14 -4.66 13.82
C HIS A 93 13.88 -5.23 14.47
N GLN A 94 13.85 -5.21 15.80
CA GLN A 94 12.65 -5.58 16.55
C GLN A 94 11.49 -4.66 16.14
N PRO A 95 10.26 -5.21 16.01
CA PRO A 95 9.09 -4.41 15.70
C PRO A 95 8.82 -3.43 16.85
N VAL A 96 8.47 -2.20 16.53
CA VAL A 96 8.22 -1.11 17.50
C VAL A 96 6.75 -0.74 17.60
N ASP A 97 5.94 -1.12 16.61
CA ASP A 97 4.48 -0.90 16.57
C ASP A 97 3.68 -2.06 17.20
N VAL A 98 4.29 -2.80 18.15
CA VAL A 98 3.62 -3.89 18.88
C VAL A 98 3.23 -3.45 20.30
N PRO A 99 2.07 -3.89 20.83
CA PRO A 99 1.68 -3.58 22.20
C PRO A 99 2.73 -4.05 23.21
N ALA A 100 3.01 -3.25 24.25
CA ALA A 100 4.02 -3.59 25.27
C ALA A 100 3.75 -4.91 26.02
N THR A 101 2.51 -5.41 25.98
CA THR A 101 2.07 -6.67 26.58
C THR A 101 2.23 -7.87 25.65
N ALA A 102 2.58 -7.64 24.37
CA ALA A 102 2.79 -8.71 23.41
C ALA A 102 4.04 -9.53 23.79
N PRO A 103 4.03 -10.86 23.58
CA PRO A 103 5.25 -11.66 23.66
C PRO A 103 6.34 -11.09 22.74
N ALA A 104 7.61 -11.36 23.04
CA ALA A 104 8.69 -11.01 22.12
C ALA A 104 8.47 -11.74 20.77
N ILE A 105 8.36 -10.98 19.68
CA ILE A 105 8.14 -11.48 18.32
C ILE A 105 9.33 -11.03 17.46
N ASN A 106 9.95 -11.98 16.78
CA ASN A 106 10.95 -11.67 15.75
C ASN A 106 10.28 -11.63 14.38
N CYS A 107 10.22 -10.43 13.79
CA CYS A 107 9.61 -10.21 12.49
C CYS A 107 10.60 -10.26 11.33
N CYS A 108 11.90 -10.36 11.61
CA CYS A 108 12.90 -10.34 10.56
C CYS A 108 12.89 -11.62 9.73
N PRO A 109 12.60 -11.55 8.42
CA PRO A 109 12.76 -12.69 7.55
C PRO A 109 14.23 -13.13 7.54
N THR A 110 14.47 -14.44 7.46
CA THR A 110 15.78 -14.97 7.06
C THR A 110 16.30 -14.25 5.82
N TYR A 111 17.49 -13.70 5.95
CA TYR A 111 18.24 -13.03 4.90
C TYR A 111 19.61 -13.68 4.77
N SER A 112 20.03 -13.96 3.54
CA SER A 112 21.38 -14.43 3.24
C SER A 112 22.22 -13.28 2.72
N ALA A 113 23.38 -13.04 3.33
CA ALA A 113 24.32 -12.03 2.86
C ALA A 113 24.68 -12.28 1.39
N GLY A 114 24.60 -11.25 0.55
CA GLY A 114 24.80 -11.37 -0.90
C GLY A 114 23.53 -11.74 -1.68
N THR A 115 22.35 -11.77 -1.05
CA THR A 115 21.08 -11.79 -1.79
C THR A 115 20.97 -10.52 -2.62
N VAL A 116 20.92 -10.67 -3.95
CA VAL A 116 20.77 -9.54 -4.87
C VAL A 116 19.30 -9.40 -5.23
N ALA A 117 18.73 -8.22 -4.97
CA ALA A 117 17.41 -7.88 -5.47
C ALA A 117 17.43 -7.85 -7.00
N VAL A 118 16.46 -8.52 -7.62
CA VAL A 118 16.30 -8.56 -9.07
C VAL A 118 15.05 -7.78 -9.46
N ASP A 119 15.12 -7.12 -10.61
CA ASP A 119 13.96 -6.41 -11.15
C ASP A 119 12.83 -7.38 -11.45
N PHE A 120 11.62 -6.96 -11.08
CA PHE A 120 10.42 -7.73 -11.37
C PHE A 120 10.19 -7.83 -12.88
N ALA A 121 10.05 -9.06 -13.37
CA ALA A 121 9.58 -9.33 -14.73
C ALA A 121 8.14 -9.90 -14.67
N PRO A 122 7.20 -9.33 -15.44
CA PRO A 122 5.85 -9.88 -15.52
C PRO A 122 5.87 -11.30 -16.11
N PRO A 123 4.91 -12.16 -15.73
CA PRO A 123 4.81 -13.49 -16.32
C PRO A 123 4.58 -13.39 -17.84
N PRO A 124 5.10 -14.33 -18.65
CA PRO A 124 4.86 -14.35 -20.09
C PRO A 124 3.35 -14.35 -20.41
N ALA A 125 2.96 -13.76 -21.54
CA ALA A 125 1.57 -13.71 -21.98
C ALA A 125 0.92 -15.10 -22.18
N SER A 126 1.74 -16.14 -22.37
CA SER A 126 1.32 -17.54 -22.44
C SER A 126 1.04 -18.19 -21.08
N SER A 127 1.30 -17.50 -19.98
CA SER A 127 1.05 -18.03 -18.63
C SER A 127 -0.45 -18.18 -18.40
N PRO A 128 -0.90 -19.26 -17.73
CA PRO A 128 -2.31 -19.45 -17.46
C PRO A 128 -2.87 -18.34 -16.57
N LEU A 129 -4.09 -17.88 -16.87
CA LEU A 129 -4.83 -17.00 -15.98
C LEU A 129 -5.24 -17.75 -14.72
N ARG A 130 -4.84 -17.25 -13.56
CA ARG A 130 -5.23 -17.78 -12.25
C ARG A 130 -6.55 -17.12 -11.83
N VAL A 131 -7.61 -17.92 -11.73
CA VAL A 131 -8.95 -17.44 -11.31
C VAL A 131 -9.19 -17.85 -9.87
N ARG A 132 -9.24 -16.86 -8.98
CA ARG A 132 -9.45 -17.06 -7.55
C ARG A 132 -10.91 -17.45 -7.28
N PRO A 133 -11.20 -18.63 -6.71
CA PRO A 133 -12.58 -19.01 -6.38
C PRO A 133 -13.05 -18.33 -5.10
N ALA A 134 -14.36 -18.08 -4.99
CA ALA A 134 -14.96 -17.67 -3.74
C ALA A 134 -14.88 -18.84 -2.73
N ALA A 135 -14.36 -18.59 -1.54
CA ALA A 135 -14.04 -19.64 -0.57
C ALA A 135 -15.26 -20.50 -0.17
N HIS A 136 -16.45 -19.90 -0.07
CA HIS A 136 -17.70 -20.59 0.25
C HIS A 136 -18.22 -21.51 -0.88
N LEU A 137 -17.73 -21.35 -2.11
CA LEU A 137 -18.06 -22.17 -3.28
C LEU A 137 -16.95 -23.16 -3.66
N ALA A 138 -15.85 -23.19 -2.90
CA ALA A 138 -14.73 -24.08 -3.16
C ALA A 138 -15.17 -25.54 -2.98
N ASP A 139 -14.97 -26.36 -4.02
CA ASP A 139 -15.27 -27.78 -3.96
C ASP A 139 -14.23 -28.58 -3.17
N ARG A 140 -14.50 -29.88 -2.97
CA ARG A 140 -13.60 -30.77 -2.23
C ARG A 140 -12.26 -30.96 -2.93
N ALA A 141 -12.21 -30.93 -4.26
CA ALA A 141 -10.97 -31.14 -5.01
C ALA A 141 -10.04 -29.94 -4.87
N TYR A 142 -10.60 -28.73 -4.96
CA TYR A 142 -9.90 -27.49 -4.67
C TYR A 142 -9.41 -27.46 -3.22
N LEU A 143 -10.28 -27.80 -2.26
CA LEU A 143 -9.90 -27.81 -0.84
C LEU A 143 -8.73 -28.75 -0.59
N ALA A 144 -8.79 -29.99 -1.07
CA ALA A 144 -7.68 -30.96 -0.94
C ALA A 144 -6.38 -30.43 -1.55
N LYS A 145 -6.46 -29.75 -2.71
CA LYS A 145 -5.32 -29.10 -3.35
C LYS A 145 -4.72 -27.99 -2.49
N TYR A 146 -5.56 -27.12 -1.94
CA TYR A 146 -5.11 -26.00 -1.12
C TYR A 146 -4.54 -26.47 0.22
N GLU A 147 -5.19 -27.43 0.89
CA GLU A 147 -4.69 -28.06 2.10
C GLU A 147 -3.32 -28.70 1.87
N ARG A 148 -3.13 -29.40 0.75
CA ARG A 148 -1.83 -29.95 0.36
C ARG A 148 -0.77 -28.85 0.21
N ALA A 149 -1.09 -27.76 -0.48
CA ALA A 149 -0.15 -26.65 -0.69
C ALA A 149 0.30 -26.02 0.63
N VAL A 150 -0.65 -25.71 1.52
CA VAL A 150 -0.34 -25.13 2.85
C VAL A 150 0.38 -26.14 3.74
N SER A 151 0.01 -27.43 3.69
CA SER A 151 0.72 -28.48 4.42
C SER A 151 2.19 -28.58 4.00
N LEU A 152 2.48 -28.50 2.69
CA LEU A 152 3.85 -28.50 2.19
C LEU A 152 4.61 -27.23 2.58
N MET A 153 3.98 -26.06 2.50
CA MET A 153 4.56 -24.79 2.92
C MET A 153 4.95 -24.79 4.41
N LYS A 154 4.10 -25.38 5.27
CA LYS A 154 4.36 -25.55 6.71
C LYS A 154 5.45 -26.57 7.03
N LYS A 155 5.78 -27.47 6.11
CA LYS A 155 6.84 -28.48 6.25
C LYS A 155 8.20 -27.99 5.77
N LEU A 156 8.27 -26.84 5.11
CA LEU A 156 9.54 -26.25 4.72
C LEU A 156 10.38 -25.90 5.96
N PRO A 157 11.72 -25.92 5.86
CA PRO A 157 12.58 -25.39 6.91
C PRO A 157 12.19 -23.97 7.29
N ALA A 158 12.32 -23.63 8.57
CA ALA A 158 11.95 -22.31 9.09
C ALA A 158 12.69 -21.18 8.35
N ASP A 159 13.91 -21.43 7.91
CA ASP A 159 14.78 -20.49 7.20
C ASP A 159 14.55 -20.43 5.68
N ASP A 160 13.77 -21.34 5.10
CA ASP A 160 13.37 -21.25 3.69
C ASP A 160 12.47 -20.02 3.49
N PRO A 161 12.81 -19.06 2.61
CA PRO A 161 12.03 -17.83 2.43
C PRO A 161 10.58 -18.05 1.99
N ARG A 162 10.24 -19.26 1.54
CA ARG A 162 8.90 -19.68 1.14
C ARG A 162 8.10 -20.32 2.29
N SER A 163 8.73 -20.62 3.42
CA SER A 163 8.11 -21.30 4.55
C SER A 163 6.93 -20.51 5.10
N PHE A 164 5.99 -21.22 5.74
CA PHE A 164 4.83 -20.56 6.34
C PHE A 164 5.26 -19.50 7.37
N GLU A 165 6.37 -19.75 8.08
CA GLU A 165 6.95 -18.82 9.03
C GLU A 165 7.48 -17.55 8.34
N GLN A 166 8.26 -17.73 7.27
CA GLN A 166 8.84 -16.61 6.55
C GLN A 166 7.77 -15.75 5.85
N GLN A 167 6.69 -16.36 5.37
CA GLN A 167 5.58 -15.62 4.76
C GLN A 167 4.90 -14.66 5.74
N TRP A 168 4.60 -15.08 6.98
CA TRP A 168 4.00 -14.14 7.95
C TRP A 168 5.00 -13.08 8.44
N ARG A 169 6.29 -13.42 8.53
CA ARG A 169 7.35 -12.44 8.87
C ARG A 169 7.43 -11.30 7.86
N VAL A 170 7.21 -11.56 6.57
CA VAL A 170 7.11 -10.49 5.55
C VAL A 170 6.02 -9.49 5.90
N HIS A 171 4.84 -9.95 6.31
CA HIS A 171 3.80 -9.02 6.78
C HIS A 171 4.24 -8.27 8.02
N CYS A 172 4.70 -8.97 9.07
CA CYS A 172 5.09 -8.29 10.30
C CYS A 172 6.16 -7.21 10.06
N ALA A 173 7.20 -7.53 9.28
CA ALA A 173 8.31 -6.61 9.11
C ALA A 173 7.95 -5.28 8.45
N TYR A 174 7.04 -5.30 7.47
CA TYR A 174 6.57 -4.11 6.74
C TYR A 174 5.42 -3.36 7.43
N CYS A 175 4.80 -3.97 8.43
CA CYS A 175 3.57 -3.46 9.05
C CYS A 175 3.76 -3.05 10.51
N ASP A 176 4.76 -3.60 11.19
CA ASP A 176 5.00 -3.40 12.62
C ASP A 176 6.35 -2.69 12.89
N GLY A 177 6.86 -1.96 11.89
CA GLY A 177 8.04 -1.10 12.04
C GLY A 177 9.34 -1.86 12.26
N ALA A 178 9.59 -2.94 11.51
CA ALA A 178 10.87 -3.66 11.58
C ALA A 178 11.92 -3.15 10.57
N TYR A 179 11.52 -2.22 9.70
CA TYR A 179 12.38 -1.62 8.68
C TYR A 179 12.27 -0.10 8.70
N ASP A 180 13.42 0.56 8.59
CA ASP A 180 13.51 2.00 8.37
C ASP A 180 13.52 2.37 6.88
N GLN A 181 13.11 3.61 6.59
CA GLN A 181 13.24 4.18 5.26
C GLN A 181 14.70 4.47 4.92
N VAL A 182 15.13 4.05 3.73
CA VAL A 182 16.50 4.28 3.25
C VAL A 182 16.84 5.76 3.29
N GLY A 183 17.88 6.12 4.05
CA GLY A 183 18.33 7.51 4.23
C GLY A 183 17.63 8.28 5.35
N PHE A 184 16.69 7.65 6.07
CA PHE A 184 15.96 8.23 7.20
C PHE A 184 15.90 7.25 8.38
N PRO A 185 17.01 7.03 9.11
CA PRO A 185 17.03 6.14 10.27
C PRO A 185 16.03 6.58 11.35
N GLY A 186 15.34 5.62 11.95
CA GLY A 186 14.25 5.84 12.92
C GLY A 186 12.95 6.35 12.30
N LEU A 187 12.85 6.43 10.97
CA LEU A 187 11.60 6.66 10.27
C LEU A 187 11.18 5.36 9.58
N GLU A 188 10.24 4.67 10.21
CA GLU A 188 9.81 3.34 9.79
C GLU A 188 9.09 3.34 8.43
N ILE A 189 9.16 2.19 7.76
CA ILE A 189 8.26 1.85 6.68
C ILE A 189 6.94 1.37 7.28
N GLN A 190 5.84 2.04 6.89
CA GLN A 190 4.48 1.61 7.19
C GLN A 190 3.69 1.51 5.89
N ILE A 191 3.21 0.31 5.59
CA ILE A 191 2.42 0.04 4.37
C ILE A 191 0.92 0.23 4.59
N HIS A 192 0.48 0.27 5.86
CA HIS A 192 -0.90 0.56 6.24
C HIS A 192 -1.19 2.06 6.27
N SER A 193 -2.47 2.41 6.31
CA SER A 193 -2.96 3.79 6.46
C SER A 193 -2.45 4.77 5.40
N CYS A 194 -1.99 4.27 4.25
CA CYS A 194 -1.51 5.06 3.14
C CYS A 194 -1.81 4.38 1.81
N TRP A 195 -1.48 5.07 0.71
CA TRP A 195 -1.68 4.58 -0.65
C TRP A 195 -0.89 3.31 -1.03
N LEU A 196 0.06 2.87 -0.20
CA LEU A 196 0.85 1.66 -0.44
C LEU A 196 0.07 0.39 -0.08
N PHE A 197 -1.01 0.52 0.70
CA PHE A 197 -1.81 -0.59 1.19
C PHE A 197 -2.19 -1.57 0.08
N PHE A 198 -2.88 -1.11 -0.96
CA PHE A 198 -3.32 -1.98 -2.06
C PHE A 198 -2.17 -2.56 -2.91
N PRO A 199 -1.22 -1.77 -3.44
CA PRO A 199 -0.16 -2.32 -4.28
C PRO A 199 0.78 -3.27 -3.52
N TRP A 200 1.10 -2.98 -2.24
CA TRP A 200 1.94 -3.85 -1.43
C TRP A 200 1.26 -5.20 -1.18
N HIS A 201 0.01 -5.21 -0.71
CA HIS A 201 -0.74 -6.45 -0.47
C HIS A 201 -0.98 -7.25 -1.76
N ARG A 202 -1.18 -6.58 -2.90
CA ARG A 202 -1.27 -7.25 -4.21
C ARG A 202 0.01 -8.02 -4.52
N MET A 203 1.18 -7.43 -4.32
CA MET A 203 2.46 -8.10 -4.57
C MET A 203 2.75 -9.19 -3.55
N TYR A 204 2.42 -8.98 -2.28
CA TYR A 204 2.54 -10.00 -1.24
C TYR A 204 1.73 -11.26 -1.61
N LEU A 205 0.45 -11.09 -1.94
CA LEU A 205 -0.42 -12.20 -2.38
C LEU A 205 0.01 -12.80 -3.73
N TYR A 206 0.54 -12.00 -4.65
CA TYR A 206 1.06 -12.48 -5.94
C TYR A 206 2.18 -13.52 -5.74
N PHE A 207 3.17 -13.21 -4.91
CA PHE A 207 4.24 -14.17 -4.64
C PHE A 207 3.76 -15.34 -3.79
N HIS A 208 2.94 -15.09 -2.77
CA HIS A 208 2.38 -16.15 -1.92
C HIS A 208 1.62 -17.22 -2.72
N GLU A 209 0.73 -16.81 -3.62
CA GLU A 209 -0.04 -17.69 -4.51
C GLU A 209 0.86 -18.54 -5.42
N ARG A 210 1.91 -17.92 -5.97
CA ARG A 210 2.86 -18.61 -6.85
C ARG A 210 3.74 -19.59 -6.09
N ILE A 211 4.14 -19.26 -4.88
CA ILE A 211 4.87 -20.17 -3.98
C ILE A 211 4.02 -21.43 -3.71
N LEU A 212 2.76 -21.25 -3.30
CA LEU A 212 1.85 -22.37 -3.07
C LEU A 212 1.68 -23.26 -4.31
N GLY A 213 1.45 -22.65 -5.47
CA GLY A 213 1.34 -23.38 -6.74
C GLY A 213 2.60 -24.18 -7.07
N LYS A 214 3.79 -23.58 -6.90
CA LYS A 214 5.06 -24.27 -7.12
C LYS A 214 5.27 -25.46 -6.18
N LEU A 215 4.86 -25.35 -4.92
CA LEU A 215 5.01 -26.44 -3.95
C LEU A 215 4.21 -27.69 -4.31
N ILE A 216 3.10 -27.54 -5.03
CA ILE A 216 2.27 -28.67 -5.50
C ILE A 216 2.45 -29.00 -6.99
N GLY A 217 3.31 -28.26 -7.70
CA GLY A 217 3.50 -28.42 -9.14
C GLY A 217 2.29 -27.99 -9.98
N ASP A 218 1.50 -27.04 -9.50
CA ASP A 218 0.32 -26.50 -10.20
C ASP A 218 0.52 -25.01 -10.51
N GLU A 219 0.92 -24.71 -11.73
CA GLU A 219 1.09 -23.33 -12.22
C GLU A 219 -0.24 -22.59 -12.45
N THR A 220 -1.39 -23.28 -12.33
CA THR A 220 -2.74 -22.70 -12.42
C THR A 220 -3.36 -22.43 -11.05
N PHE A 221 -2.71 -22.85 -9.95
CA PHE A 221 -3.22 -22.65 -8.59
C PHE A 221 -3.54 -21.18 -8.33
N ALA A 222 -4.74 -20.90 -7.83
CA ALA A 222 -5.18 -19.58 -7.43
C ALA A 222 -5.67 -19.63 -5.99
N LEU A 223 -5.31 -18.62 -5.18
CA LEU A 223 -5.81 -18.49 -3.80
C LEU A 223 -7.33 -18.32 -3.80
N PRO A 224 -8.05 -18.81 -2.79
CA PRO A 224 -9.45 -18.48 -2.65
C PRO A 224 -9.56 -17.05 -2.09
N PHE A 225 -10.69 -16.40 -2.29
CA PHE A 225 -10.99 -15.15 -1.61
C PHE A 225 -12.23 -15.31 -0.73
N TRP A 226 -12.22 -14.64 0.42
CA TRP A 226 -13.40 -14.56 1.27
C TRP A 226 -14.35 -13.54 0.63
N ASN A 227 -15.49 -14.02 0.12
CA ASN A 227 -16.50 -13.25 -0.61
C ASN A 227 -17.51 -12.62 0.36
N TRP A 228 -17.05 -11.83 1.33
CA TRP A 228 -17.88 -11.23 2.37
C TRP A 228 -18.78 -10.09 1.87
N ASP A 229 -18.63 -9.69 0.61
CA ASP A 229 -19.51 -8.76 -0.11
C ASP A 229 -20.75 -9.44 -0.71
N ALA A 230 -20.85 -10.78 -0.64
CA ALA A 230 -22.08 -11.52 -0.98
C ALA A 230 -22.66 -12.22 0.26
N PRO A 231 -24.00 -12.24 0.45
CA PRO A 231 -24.63 -12.83 1.63
C PRO A 231 -24.17 -14.26 1.96
N ASP A 232 -24.06 -15.13 0.96
CA ASP A 232 -23.64 -16.53 1.12
C ASP A 232 -22.16 -16.68 1.52
N GLY A 233 -21.35 -15.64 1.29
CA GLY A 233 -19.94 -15.60 1.64
C GLY A 233 -19.62 -14.76 2.88
N MET A 234 -20.62 -14.18 3.56
CA MET A 234 -20.41 -13.34 4.75
C MET A 234 -19.99 -14.12 5.99
N SER A 235 -20.36 -15.40 6.11
CA SER A 235 -19.83 -16.22 7.20
C SER A 235 -18.36 -16.57 6.96
N PHE A 236 -17.59 -16.75 8.04
CA PHE A 236 -16.21 -17.21 7.93
C PHE A 236 -16.13 -18.49 7.06
N PRO A 237 -15.17 -18.66 6.13
CA PRO A 237 -15.21 -19.82 5.25
C PRO A 237 -14.96 -21.12 6.02
N ALA A 238 -15.88 -22.08 5.91
CA ALA A 238 -15.87 -23.33 6.69
C ALA A 238 -14.58 -24.15 6.50
N MET A 239 -13.93 -24.04 5.33
CA MET A 239 -12.62 -24.65 5.05
C MET A 239 -11.53 -24.30 6.07
N TYR A 240 -11.61 -23.11 6.69
CA TYR A 240 -10.66 -22.68 7.71
C TYR A 240 -11.08 -23.12 9.13
N ALA A 241 -12.33 -23.54 9.35
CA ALA A 241 -12.86 -23.89 10.67
C ALA A 241 -12.61 -25.35 11.08
N ASN A 242 -12.22 -26.22 10.15
CA ASN A 242 -11.93 -27.63 10.44
C ASN A 242 -10.61 -27.78 11.20
N ARG A 243 -10.66 -28.13 12.50
CA ARG A 243 -9.49 -28.32 13.37
C ARG A 243 -8.44 -29.33 12.87
N TRP A 244 -8.82 -30.23 11.97
CA TRP A 244 -7.93 -31.23 11.40
C TRP A 244 -7.25 -30.76 10.10
N SER A 245 -7.67 -29.61 9.58
CA SER A 245 -7.12 -29.02 8.37
C SER A 245 -5.81 -28.29 8.66
N PRO A 246 -4.81 -28.34 7.75
CA PRO A 246 -3.64 -27.46 7.83
C PRO A 246 -4.00 -25.97 7.71
N LEU A 247 -5.23 -25.62 7.32
CA LEU A 247 -5.72 -24.25 7.20
C LEU A 247 -6.27 -23.67 8.51
N TYR A 248 -6.42 -24.51 9.53
CA TYR A 248 -6.93 -24.10 10.84
C TYR A 248 -5.89 -23.28 11.63
N ASP A 249 -6.40 -22.28 12.37
CA ASP A 249 -5.65 -21.57 13.41
C ASP A 249 -6.54 -21.51 14.67
N PRO A 250 -6.09 -22.04 15.82
CA PRO A 250 -6.85 -22.00 17.07
C PRO A 250 -6.96 -20.59 17.68
N ARG A 251 -6.13 -19.62 17.24
CA ARG A 251 -6.09 -18.26 17.79
C ARG A 251 -7.16 -17.33 17.18
N ARG A 252 -8.20 -17.88 16.56
CA ARG A 252 -9.36 -17.12 16.09
C ARG A 252 -10.38 -16.97 17.22
N ASN A 253 -11.25 -15.95 17.12
CA ASN A 253 -12.41 -15.85 17.98
C ASN A 253 -13.33 -17.05 17.73
N GLN A 254 -13.45 -17.95 18.71
CA GLN A 254 -14.24 -19.17 18.58
C GLN A 254 -15.75 -18.89 18.47
N ALA A 255 -16.24 -17.75 18.98
CA ALA A 255 -17.63 -17.35 18.88
C ALA A 255 -18.03 -16.88 17.46
N HIS A 256 -17.05 -16.43 16.66
CA HIS A 256 -17.26 -15.92 15.29
C HIS A 256 -16.96 -16.96 14.20
N LEU A 257 -16.79 -18.22 14.57
CA LEU A 257 -16.73 -19.32 13.61
C LEU A 257 -18.11 -19.55 12.98
N PRO A 258 -18.19 -20.23 11.81
CA PRO A 258 -19.46 -20.48 11.14
C PRO A 258 -20.43 -21.24 12.05
N PRO A 259 -21.73 -20.91 12.01
CA PRO A 259 -22.42 -20.10 11.00
C PRO A 259 -22.55 -18.59 11.33
N PHE A 260 -21.72 -18.05 12.24
CA PHE A 260 -21.78 -16.62 12.59
C PHE A 260 -21.49 -15.73 11.35
N PRO A 261 -22.40 -14.82 10.96
CA PRO A 261 -22.15 -13.85 9.89
C PRO A 261 -21.13 -12.80 10.35
N LEU A 262 -20.16 -12.47 9.49
CA LEU A 262 -19.22 -11.37 9.75
C LEU A 262 -19.98 -10.06 10.00
N ASP A 263 -19.50 -9.27 10.96
CA ASP A 263 -19.91 -7.87 11.16
C ASP A 263 -18.80 -6.97 10.60
N LEU A 264 -19.07 -6.26 9.50
CA LEU A 264 -18.09 -5.36 8.86
C LEU A 264 -17.88 -4.05 9.63
N ASP A 265 -18.73 -3.74 10.61
CA ASP A 265 -18.62 -2.58 11.52
C ASP A 265 -18.23 -3.01 12.95
N TYR A 266 -17.64 -4.19 13.09
CA TYR A 266 -17.29 -4.74 14.40
C TYR A 266 -16.33 -3.82 15.16
N SER A 267 -16.77 -3.37 16.33
CA SER A 267 -16.04 -2.44 17.21
C SER A 267 -15.55 -3.10 18.51
N GLY A 268 -15.47 -4.42 18.54
CA GLY A 268 -15.05 -5.20 19.72
C GLY A 268 -16.20 -5.75 20.56
N THR A 269 -17.45 -5.46 20.21
CA THR A 269 -18.65 -6.02 20.86
C THR A 269 -19.65 -6.48 19.80
N ASP A 270 -20.26 -7.65 20.02
CA ASP A 270 -21.27 -8.19 19.11
C ASP A 270 -22.54 -7.34 19.12
N THR A 271 -23.06 -7.06 17.92
CA THR A 271 -24.35 -6.39 17.76
C THR A 271 -25.50 -7.33 18.09
N ASN A 272 -26.52 -6.82 18.81
CA ASN A 272 -27.73 -7.58 19.12
C ASN A 272 -28.84 -7.27 18.10
N ILE A 273 -28.61 -7.63 16.84
CA ILE A 273 -29.55 -7.42 15.74
C ILE A 273 -29.86 -8.74 15.01
N PRO A 274 -31.02 -8.83 14.32
CA PRO A 274 -31.32 -9.94 13.42
C PRO A 274 -30.28 -10.12 12.30
N LYS A 275 -30.06 -11.37 11.88
CA LYS A 275 -29.06 -11.74 10.87
C LYS A 275 -29.28 -11.04 9.52
N ASP A 276 -30.53 -10.94 9.07
CA ASP A 276 -30.92 -10.23 7.85
C ASP A 276 -30.56 -8.74 7.93
N GLN A 277 -30.83 -8.10 9.08
CA GLN A 277 -30.43 -6.72 9.31
C GLN A 277 -28.90 -6.54 9.28
N LEU A 278 -28.14 -7.50 9.84
CA LEU A 278 -26.67 -7.47 9.77
C LEU A 278 -26.15 -7.64 8.34
N ILE A 279 -26.77 -8.52 7.54
CA ILE A 279 -26.43 -8.68 6.12
C ILE A 279 -26.68 -7.37 5.36
N ASP A 280 -27.83 -6.72 5.59
CA ASP A 280 -28.13 -5.44 4.96
C ASP A 280 -27.14 -4.33 5.37
N GLN A 281 -26.73 -4.29 6.64
CA GLN A 281 -25.70 -3.37 7.11
C GLN A 281 -24.36 -3.60 6.40
N ASN A 282 -23.93 -4.86 6.29
CA ASN A 282 -22.70 -5.22 5.58
C ASN A 282 -22.74 -4.77 4.10
N LEU A 283 -23.84 -5.03 3.39
CA LEU A 283 -23.99 -4.62 1.99
C LEU A 283 -23.93 -3.09 1.83
N ASN A 284 -24.55 -2.33 2.76
CA ASN A 284 -24.48 -0.88 2.77
C ASN A 284 -23.06 -0.37 3.03
N ILE A 285 -22.31 -1.02 3.91
CA ILE A 285 -20.89 -0.69 4.15
C ILE A 285 -20.08 -0.94 2.88
N MET A 286 -20.28 -2.06 2.19
CA MET A 286 -19.61 -2.34 0.92
C MET A 286 -19.89 -1.28 -0.14
N TYR A 287 -21.15 -0.90 -0.28
CA TYR A 287 -21.55 0.16 -1.20
C TYR A 287 -20.82 1.47 -0.88
N ARG A 288 -20.81 1.89 0.39
CA ARG A 288 -20.12 3.11 0.85
C ARG A 288 -18.61 3.04 0.59
N GLN A 289 -17.96 1.93 0.94
CA GLN A 289 -16.52 1.76 0.74
C GLN A 289 -16.13 1.77 -0.74
N ALA A 290 -16.99 1.31 -1.64
CA ALA A 290 -16.69 1.31 -3.09
C ALA A 290 -16.98 2.65 -3.77
N ASN A 291 -18.03 3.37 -3.33
CA ASN A 291 -18.57 4.52 -4.05
C ASN A 291 -18.27 5.88 -3.39
N ASP A 292 -18.08 5.92 -2.06
CA ASP A 292 -17.96 7.18 -1.31
C ASP A 292 -16.50 7.56 -1.00
N PHE A 293 -15.55 7.18 -1.87
CA PHE A 293 -14.17 7.71 -1.83
C PHE A 293 -14.15 9.19 -2.27
N GLY A 294 -14.77 10.09 -1.49
CA GLY A 294 -14.78 11.52 -1.84
C GLY A 294 -15.83 12.40 -1.16
N SER A 295 -16.17 12.17 0.11
CA SER A 295 -16.90 13.15 0.94
C SER A 295 -16.18 13.44 2.24
#